data_AF-A0A8C6L0Q4-F1
#
_entry.id   AF-A0A8C6L0Q4-F1
#
_cell.length_a   1.000
_cell.length_b   1.000
_cell.length_c   1.000
_cell.angle_alpha   90.00
_cell.angle_beta   90.00
_cell.angle_gamma   90.00
#
_symmetry.space_group_name_H-M   'P 1'
#
loop_
_entity.id
_entity.type
_entity.pdbx_description
1 polymer ?
#
loop_
_entity_poly.entity_id
_entity_poly.type
_entity_poly.pdbx_seq_one_letter_code
_entity_poly.pdbx_strand_id
1 'polypeptide(L)'
;MVLEELTVRLNDREYTNWLKAGRCLLILKTGLHPFTDHRMRAHHRDLLNQHALLSTPCETSSCKPIGNKLSSPCGVCSEWQKVILRHHRQPGATINWANCFPPHWRTDHWEVAKAYMPRGQAKVRRADQCDAAALLNLINYCRCFWSVDPKLVRQVIQFRNELMHSCELRVKDDWIRHYWRTLKHFVQQLSDVPQMATVGQQIEDMLTVDLSICVSGVDRVDSAGPLEGCESDFVSQLETSAEKVSQWETELLQEMLQEYLHVAAEEDGDAKAQDPEQLKRLQSFLQANKDLRERFSTELQAINSLEVKERGDGSDKRSRHTLLDLLPCIWKAPHVLTYRLQHSDSGWYLQDLRNRQEKFGTLESLIDHYRRAPSPPVGMAPLTDPLDKTQIPNYFLQGTNQSHI
;
A
#
# COMPACT_ATOMS: atom_id res chain seq x y z
N MET A 1 -34.10 0.70 -2.88
CA MET A 1 -33.05 0.92 -1.87
C MET A 1 -31.65 0.56 -2.35
N VAL A 2 -31.25 -0.71 -2.53
CA VAL A 2 -29.87 -1.04 -3.02
C VAL A 2 -29.56 -0.36 -4.37
N LEU A 3 -30.53 -0.40 -5.30
CA LEU A 3 -30.39 0.23 -6.61
C LEU A 3 -30.34 1.77 -6.55
N GLU A 4 -30.96 2.41 -5.56
CA GLU A 4 -31.06 3.87 -5.49
C GLU A 4 -29.73 4.51 -5.08
N GLU A 5 -29.07 4.00 -4.03
CA GLU A 5 -27.78 4.52 -3.58
C GLU A 5 -26.67 4.24 -4.59
N LEU A 6 -26.65 3.03 -5.16
CA LEU A 6 -25.74 2.70 -6.26
C LEU A 6 -25.95 3.62 -7.47
N THR A 7 -27.20 3.90 -7.85
CA THR A 7 -27.51 4.81 -8.96
C THR A 7 -26.96 6.21 -8.69
N VAL A 8 -27.08 6.74 -7.47
CA VAL A 8 -26.49 8.05 -7.11
C VAL A 8 -24.97 8.05 -7.33
N ARG A 9 -24.27 7.00 -6.87
CA ARG A 9 -22.82 6.89 -7.05
C ARG A 9 -22.43 6.73 -8.52
N LEU A 10 -23.19 5.96 -9.30
CA LEU A 10 -22.93 5.75 -10.73
C LEU A 10 -23.27 6.95 -11.62
N ASN A 11 -23.99 7.94 -11.11
CA ASN A 11 -24.17 9.24 -11.77
C ASN A 11 -23.07 10.26 -11.40
N ASP A 12 -22.12 9.89 -10.53
CA ASP A 12 -20.89 10.65 -10.29
C ASP A 12 -19.79 10.18 -11.26
N ARG A 13 -19.37 11.09 -12.14
CA ARG A 13 -18.38 10.81 -13.19
C ARG A 13 -17.00 10.45 -12.63
N GLU A 14 -16.55 11.09 -11.55
CA GLU A 14 -15.24 10.78 -10.99
C GLU A 14 -15.26 9.47 -10.21
N TYR A 15 -16.40 9.15 -9.59
CA TYR A 15 -16.63 7.87 -8.92
C TYR A 15 -16.66 6.70 -9.92
N THR A 16 -17.40 6.85 -11.02
CA THR A 16 -17.44 5.82 -12.08
C THR A 16 -16.06 5.61 -12.71
N ASN A 17 -15.28 6.66 -12.90
CA ASN A 17 -13.88 6.54 -13.32
C ASN A 17 -13.05 5.73 -12.32
N TRP A 18 -13.22 5.97 -11.02
CA TRP A 18 -12.51 5.23 -9.97
C TRP A 18 -12.88 3.74 -10.01
N LEU A 19 -14.17 3.44 -10.14
CA LEU A 19 -14.67 2.07 -10.22
C LEU A 19 -14.14 1.33 -11.47
N LYS A 20 -14.18 1.98 -12.65
CA LYS A 20 -13.60 1.43 -13.89
C LYS A 20 -12.11 1.14 -13.73
N ALA A 21 -11.36 2.09 -13.18
CA ALA A 21 -9.92 1.95 -13.01
C ALA A 21 -9.57 0.77 -12.09
N GLY A 22 -10.29 0.64 -10.97
CA GLY A 22 -10.11 -0.47 -10.03
C GLY A 22 -10.56 -1.80 -10.62
N ARG A 23 -11.65 -1.82 -11.39
CA ARG A 23 -12.04 -3.03 -12.10
C ARG A 23 -10.97 -3.50 -13.10
N CYS A 24 -10.37 -2.58 -13.85
CA CYS A 24 -9.26 -2.89 -14.74
C CYS A 24 -8.05 -3.46 -13.97
N LEU A 25 -7.78 -2.96 -12.75
CA LEU A 25 -6.71 -3.46 -11.90
C LEU A 25 -6.98 -4.91 -11.45
N LEU A 26 -8.21 -5.25 -11.09
CA LEU A 26 -8.60 -6.62 -10.69
C LEU A 26 -8.58 -7.60 -11.87
N ILE A 27 -8.99 -7.14 -13.05
CA ILE A 27 -8.85 -7.90 -14.31
C ILE A 27 -7.37 -8.18 -14.58
N LEU A 28 -6.52 -7.16 -14.47
CA LEU A 28 -5.07 -7.34 -14.62
C LEU A 28 -4.51 -8.34 -13.61
N LYS A 29 -4.83 -8.17 -12.32
CA LYS A 29 -4.39 -9.07 -11.24
C LYS A 29 -4.69 -10.53 -11.57
N THR A 30 -5.94 -10.81 -11.95
CA THR A 30 -6.41 -12.16 -12.31
C THR A 30 -5.59 -12.77 -13.44
N GLY A 31 -5.29 -11.97 -14.46
CA GLY A 31 -4.45 -12.41 -15.57
C GLY A 31 -2.99 -12.64 -15.18
N LEU A 32 -2.44 -11.83 -14.27
CA LEU A 32 -1.06 -11.95 -13.83
C LEU A 32 -0.79 -13.20 -12.99
N HIS A 33 -1.81 -13.80 -12.35
CA HIS A 33 -1.63 -15.01 -11.53
C HIS A 33 -0.98 -16.17 -12.31
N PRO A 34 -1.60 -16.72 -13.37
CA PRO A 34 -1.01 -17.81 -14.14
C PRO A 34 0.31 -17.43 -14.82
N PHE A 35 0.46 -16.17 -15.26
CA PHE A 35 1.71 -15.70 -15.87
C PHE A 35 2.89 -15.74 -14.88
N THR A 36 2.70 -15.17 -13.69
CA THR A 36 3.74 -15.10 -12.66
C THR A 36 4.07 -16.47 -12.08
N ASP A 37 3.07 -17.33 -11.83
CA ASP A 37 3.30 -18.71 -11.38
C ASP A 37 4.14 -19.50 -12.39
N HIS A 38 3.74 -19.48 -13.66
CA HIS A 38 4.44 -20.23 -14.71
C HIS A 38 5.89 -19.77 -14.87
N ARG A 39 6.14 -18.45 -14.93
CA ARG A 39 7.48 -17.89 -15.06
C ARG A 39 8.35 -18.20 -13.84
N MET A 40 7.82 -18.09 -12.63
CA MET A 40 8.57 -18.41 -11.42
C MET A 40 8.90 -19.90 -11.31
N ARG A 41 7.97 -20.78 -11.69
CA ARG A 41 8.20 -22.23 -11.71
C ARG A 41 9.29 -22.63 -12.71
N ALA A 42 9.26 -22.07 -13.92
CA ALA A 42 10.31 -22.30 -14.91
C ALA A 42 11.66 -21.78 -14.40
N HIS A 43 11.69 -20.56 -13.87
CA HIS A 43 12.91 -19.95 -13.33
C HIS A 43 13.50 -20.78 -12.17
N HIS A 44 12.67 -21.23 -11.24
CA HIS A 44 13.09 -22.07 -10.12
C HIS A 44 13.72 -23.39 -10.58
N ARG A 45 13.10 -24.05 -11.56
CA ARG A 45 13.68 -25.25 -12.18
C ARG A 45 15.04 -24.97 -12.81
N ASP A 46 15.18 -23.86 -13.53
CA ASP A 46 16.44 -23.47 -14.15
C ASP A 46 17.53 -23.21 -13.10
N LEU A 47 17.19 -22.56 -11.98
CA LEU A 47 18.13 -22.34 -10.87
C LEU A 47 18.61 -23.67 -10.28
N LEU A 48 17.71 -24.62 -10.03
CA LEU A 48 18.07 -25.94 -9.50
C LEU A 48 18.98 -26.72 -10.47
N ASN A 49 18.75 -26.60 -11.78
CA ASN A 49 19.57 -27.25 -12.81
C ASN A 49 20.96 -26.62 -12.92
N GLN A 50 21.08 -25.31 -12.75
CA GLN A 50 22.35 -24.58 -12.88
C GLN A 50 23.21 -24.64 -11.63
N HIS A 51 22.61 -24.83 -10.46
CA HIS A 51 23.29 -24.79 -9.17
C HIS A 51 23.02 -26.05 -8.34
N ALA A 52 23.92 -27.03 -8.43
CA ALA A 52 23.78 -28.31 -7.74
C ALA A 52 23.56 -28.19 -6.22
N LEU A 53 24.18 -27.20 -5.56
CA LEU A 53 24.02 -26.98 -4.12
C LEU A 53 22.59 -26.57 -3.74
N LEU A 54 21.86 -25.85 -4.61
CA LEU A 54 20.47 -25.44 -4.34
C LEU A 54 19.50 -26.64 -4.29
N SER A 55 19.89 -27.75 -4.90
CA SER A 55 19.16 -29.01 -4.87
C SER A 55 19.40 -29.80 -3.57
N THR A 56 20.18 -29.29 -2.62
CA THR A 56 20.35 -29.92 -1.31
C THR A 56 19.34 -29.37 -0.29
N PRO A 57 18.88 -30.15 0.70
CA PRO A 57 18.00 -29.62 1.75
C PRO A 57 18.73 -28.58 2.60
N CYS A 58 17.97 -27.66 3.18
CA CYS A 58 18.47 -26.79 4.24
C CYS A 58 19.01 -27.64 5.40
N GLU A 59 20.20 -27.30 5.89
CA GLU A 59 20.91 -28.08 6.93
C GLU A 59 20.25 -27.95 8.32
N THR A 60 19.51 -26.87 8.55
CA THR A 60 18.82 -26.62 9.83
C THR A 60 17.40 -26.10 9.61
N SER A 61 16.46 -26.48 10.47
CA SER A 61 15.14 -25.83 10.51
C SER A 61 15.19 -24.42 11.10
N SER A 62 16.35 -24.00 11.61
CA SER A 62 16.57 -22.71 12.29
C SER A 62 16.96 -21.56 11.36
N CYS A 63 17.10 -21.79 10.05
CA CYS A 63 17.28 -20.73 9.06
C CYS A 63 15.99 -19.91 8.92
N LYS A 64 15.70 -19.09 9.93
CA LYS A 64 14.51 -18.24 10.03
C LYS A 64 14.91 -16.78 9.85
N PRO A 65 14.40 -16.09 8.82
CA PRO A 65 14.61 -14.67 8.67
C PRO A 65 13.91 -13.84 9.75
N ILE A 66 14.48 -12.68 10.05
CA ILE A 66 13.89 -11.67 10.94
C ILE A 66 13.96 -10.32 10.22
N GLY A 67 12.79 -9.73 9.95
CA GLY A 67 12.65 -8.53 9.14
C GLY A 67 13.42 -8.64 7.81
N ASN A 68 14.39 -7.73 7.62
CA ASN A 68 15.22 -7.65 6.42
C ASN A 68 16.57 -8.37 6.56
N LYS A 69 16.71 -9.29 7.52
CA LYS A 69 17.95 -10.03 7.75
C LYS A 69 17.71 -11.54 7.78
N LEU A 70 18.60 -12.26 7.12
CA LEU A 70 18.75 -13.70 7.28
C LEU A 70 19.98 -13.92 8.18
N SER A 71 19.75 -14.05 9.49
CA SER A 71 20.82 -14.18 10.48
C SER A 71 21.38 -15.61 10.47
N SER A 72 22.69 -15.74 10.23
CA SER A 72 23.43 -17.01 10.27
C SER A 72 22.83 -18.15 9.42
N PRO A 73 22.63 -17.96 8.09
CA PRO A 73 22.14 -19.03 7.23
C PRO A 73 23.15 -20.19 7.14
N CYS A 74 22.64 -21.42 7.01
CA CYS A 74 23.46 -22.57 6.64
C CYS A 74 24.08 -22.39 5.23
N GLY A 75 25.01 -23.26 4.85
CA GLY A 75 25.71 -23.17 3.57
C GLY A 75 24.75 -23.12 2.37
N VAL A 76 23.72 -23.96 2.39
CA VAL A 76 22.67 -24.02 1.35
C VAL A 76 21.83 -22.75 1.30
N CYS A 77 21.36 -22.25 2.45
CA CYS A 77 20.55 -21.02 2.51
C CYS A 77 21.37 -19.78 2.14
N SER A 78 22.66 -19.76 2.46
CA SER A 78 23.57 -18.70 2.02
C SER A 78 23.69 -18.68 0.50
N GLU A 79 23.76 -19.85 -0.15
CA GLU A 79 23.81 -19.92 -1.60
C GLU A 79 22.49 -19.48 -2.25
N TRP A 80 21.34 -19.91 -1.71
CA TRP A 80 20.04 -19.39 -2.14
C TRP A 80 19.96 -17.87 -2.02
N GLN A 81 20.41 -17.30 -0.90
CA GLN A 81 20.41 -15.85 -0.67
C GLN A 81 21.23 -15.12 -1.75
N LYS A 82 22.44 -15.61 -2.08
CA LYS A 82 23.27 -15.03 -3.15
C LYS A 82 22.59 -15.09 -4.51
N VAL A 83 21.98 -16.24 -4.84
CA VAL A 83 21.29 -16.44 -6.12
C VAL A 83 20.07 -15.51 -6.22
N ILE A 84 19.25 -15.41 -5.18
CA ILE A 84 18.11 -14.48 -5.12
C ILE A 84 18.60 -13.03 -5.32
N LEU A 85 19.64 -12.61 -4.60
CA LEU A 85 20.20 -11.27 -4.75
C LEU A 85 20.75 -11.01 -6.16
N ARG A 86 21.41 -12.00 -6.78
CA ARG A 86 21.93 -11.91 -8.16
C ARG A 86 20.82 -11.76 -9.19
N HIS A 87 19.66 -12.37 -8.95
CA HIS A 87 18.48 -12.29 -9.80
C HIS A 87 17.56 -11.10 -9.47
N HIS A 88 17.97 -10.22 -8.56
CA HIS A 88 17.30 -8.95 -8.30
C HIS A 88 17.67 -7.90 -9.37
N ARG A 89 16.68 -7.16 -9.89
CA ARG A 89 16.91 -6.09 -10.88
C ARG A 89 17.60 -4.87 -10.29
N GLN A 90 17.44 -4.64 -8.99
CA GLN A 90 18.07 -3.53 -8.27
C GLN A 90 19.12 -4.06 -7.29
N PRO A 91 20.42 -3.95 -7.61
CA PRO A 91 21.49 -4.28 -6.67
C PRO A 91 21.37 -3.42 -5.40
N GLY A 92 21.52 -4.04 -4.23
CA GLY A 92 21.47 -3.34 -2.94
C GLY A 92 20.05 -2.99 -2.43
N ALA A 93 18.99 -3.40 -3.13
CA ALA A 93 17.63 -3.26 -2.62
C ALA A 93 17.42 -4.08 -1.34
N THR A 94 16.65 -3.52 -0.41
CA THR A 94 16.26 -4.20 0.82
C THR A 94 15.24 -5.29 0.51
N ILE A 95 15.57 -6.53 0.88
CA ILE A 95 14.68 -7.68 0.74
C ILE A 95 13.96 -7.94 2.06
N ASN A 96 12.63 -8.11 1.97
CA ASN A 96 11.78 -8.51 3.09
C ASN A 96 11.91 -10.00 3.35
N TRP A 97 13.06 -10.45 3.87
CA TRP A 97 13.33 -11.87 4.08
C TRP A 97 12.31 -12.51 5.03
N ALA A 98 11.67 -11.77 5.93
CA ALA A 98 10.58 -12.25 6.79
C ALA A 98 9.37 -12.81 6.01
N ASN A 99 9.21 -12.46 4.74
CA ASN A 99 8.23 -13.13 3.87
C ASN A 99 8.61 -14.59 3.60
N CYS A 100 9.90 -14.93 3.73
CA CYS A 100 10.44 -16.19 3.27
C CYS A 100 10.56 -17.24 4.40
N PHE A 101 10.50 -18.51 4.00
CA PHE A 101 10.82 -19.68 4.77
C PHE A 101 11.89 -20.51 4.03
N PRO A 102 13.19 -20.22 4.27
CA PRO A 102 14.32 -20.80 3.54
C PRO A 102 14.33 -22.32 3.36
N PRO A 103 13.86 -23.14 4.34
CA PRO A 103 13.79 -24.59 4.13
C PRO A 103 12.94 -25.03 2.93
N HIS A 104 12.04 -24.19 2.43
CA HIS A 104 11.16 -24.49 1.30
C HIS A 104 11.69 -23.98 -0.05
N TRP A 105 12.75 -23.17 -0.10
CA TRP A 105 13.29 -22.64 -1.37
C TRP A 105 13.69 -23.72 -2.37
N ARG A 106 14.09 -24.91 -1.91
CA ARG A 106 14.40 -26.04 -2.79
C ARG A 106 13.16 -26.57 -3.52
N THR A 107 12.02 -26.65 -2.85
CA THR A 107 10.86 -27.42 -3.32
C THR A 107 9.71 -26.55 -3.78
N ASP A 108 9.68 -25.28 -3.37
CA ASP A 108 8.59 -24.36 -3.65
C ASP A 108 9.11 -23.12 -4.38
N HIS A 109 8.72 -22.98 -5.65
CA HIS A 109 9.08 -21.85 -6.49
C HIS A 109 8.46 -20.54 -5.98
N TRP A 110 7.30 -20.62 -5.32
CA TRP A 110 6.62 -19.44 -4.80
C TRP A 110 7.32 -18.89 -3.57
N GLU A 111 7.94 -19.77 -2.78
CA GLU A 111 8.75 -19.37 -1.64
C GLU A 111 9.96 -18.51 -2.04
N VAL A 112 10.53 -18.76 -3.22
CA VAL A 112 11.57 -17.91 -3.81
C VAL A 112 10.98 -16.58 -4.32
N ALA A 113 9.76 -16.60 -4.86
CA ALA A 113 9.09 -15.40 -5.38
C ALA A 113 8.84 -14.34 -4.30
N LYS A 114 8.52 -14.76 -3.07
CA LYS A 114 8.25 -13.88 -1.92
C LYS A 114 9.39 -12.92 -1.57
N ALA A 115 10.63 -13.26 -1.90
CA ALA A 115 11.79 -12.39 -1.69
C ALA A 115 11.75 -11.11 -2.56
N TYR A 116 10.97 -11.11 -3.63
CA TYR A 116 10.81 -9.97 -4.55
C TYR A 116 9.52 -9.18 -4.29
N MET A 117 8.80 -9.49 -3.22
CA MET A 117 7.50 -8.88 -2.90
C MET A 117 7.61 -7.87 -1.74
N PRO A 118 6.63 -6.95 -1.60
CA PRO A 118 6.50 -6.11 -0.42
C PRO A 118 6.36 -6.96 0.85
N ARG A 119 6.54 -6.35 2.02
CA ARG A 119 6.31 -6.99 3.33
C ARG A 119 4.86 -7.52 3.43
N GLY A 120 4.65 -8.53 4.28
CA GLY A 120 3.32 -9.08 4.59
C GLY A 120 2.94 -10.34 3.81
N GLN A 121 3.89 -10.93 3.07
CA GLN A 121 3.61 -12.05 2.16
C GLN A 121 3.99 -13.42 2.74
N ALA A 122 4.30 -13.48 4.04
CA ALA A 122 4.76 -14.70 4.71
C ALA A 122 3.76 -15.86 4.61
N LYS A 123 2.47 -15.56 4.76
CA LYS A 123 1.38 -16.56 4.78
C LYS A 123 0.89 -16.96 3.39
N VAL A 124 1.25 -16.20 2.36
CA VAL A 124 0.85 -16.46 0.97
C VAL A 124 1.55 -17.72 0.48
N ARG A 125 0.85 -18.60 -0.26
CA ARG A 125 1.43 -19.84 -0.77
C ARG A 125 1.44 -19.93 -2.29
N ARG A 126 0.65 -19.09 -2.97
CA ARG A 126 0.42 -19.19 -4.40
C ARG A 126 0.11 -17.82 -5.00
N ALA A 127 0.26 -17.70 -6.32
CA ALA A 127 0.00 -16.47 -7.07
C ALA A 127 -1.41 -15.92 -6.92
N ASP A 128 -2.41 -16.80 -6.89
CA ASP A 128 -3.83 -16.44 -6.80
C ASP A 128 -4.25 -15.85 -5.44
N GLN A 129 -3.37 -15.95 -4.44
CA GLN A 129 -3.56 -15.36 -3.11
C GLN A 129 -2.88 -13.99 -2.98
N CYS A 130 -2.14 -13.55 -4.00
CA CYS A 130 -1.50 -12.24 -4.00
C CYS A 130 -2.47 -11.14 -4.41
N ASP A 131 -2.26 -9.97 -3.85
CA ASP A 131 -2.86 -8.74 -4.34
C ASP A 131 -2.10 -8.22 -5.59
N ALA A 132 -2.64 -7.18 -6.23
CA ALA A 132 -2.01 -6.60 -7.41
C ALA A 132 -0.61 -6.03 -7.10
N ALA A 133 -0.38 -5.44 -5.91
CA ALA A 133 0.95 -4.92 -5.59
C ALA A 133 1.99 -6.02 -5.47
N ALA A 134 1.70 -7.15 -4.83
CA ALA A 134 2.65 -8.23 -4.68
C ALA A 134 3.11 -8.78 -6.05
N LEU A 135 2.18 -8.99 -6.98
CA LEU A 135 2.49 -9.48 -8.33
C LEU A 135 3.29 -8.47 -9.14
N LEU A 136 2.89 -7.20 -9.12
CA LEU A 136 3.59 -6.13 -9.85
C LEU A 136 5.00 -5.91 -9.28
N ASN A 137 5.19 -5.97 -7.96
CA ASN A 137 6.51 -5.87 -7.34
C ASN A 137 7.40 -7.07 -7.70
N LEU A 138 6.85 -8.29 -7.71
CA LEU A 138 7.57 -9.47 -8.19
C LEU A 138 8.09 -9.27 -9.61
N ILE A 139 7.26 -8.75 -10.53
CA ILE A 139 7.66 -8.47 -11.92
C ILE A 139 8.71 -7.34 -11.97
N ASN A 140 8.55 -6.30 -11.16
CA ASN A 140 9.46 -5.15 -11.10
C ASN A 140 10.85 -5.50 -10.54
N TYR A 141 10.95 -6.50 -9.66
CA TYR A 141 12.19 -6.81 -8.94
C TYR A 141 12.89 -8.08 -9.40
N CYS A 142 12.18 -9.11 -9.89
CA CYS A 142 12.82 -10.34 -10.39
C CYS A 142 13.29 -10.19 -11.85
N ARG A 143 14.56 -10.53 -12.12
CA ARG A 143 15.13 -10.58 -13.47
C ARG A 143 14.50 -11.67 -14.35
N CYS A 144 13.84 -12.67 -13.76
CA CYS A 144 13.11 -13.70 -14.48
C CYS A 144 12.01 -13.16 -15.40
N PHE A 145 11.53 -11.93 -15.17
CA PHE A 145 10.55 -11.24 -16.03
C PHE A 145 11.22 -10.31 -17.05
N TRP A 146 12.46 -10.57 -17.47
CA TRP A 146 13.30 -9.66 -18.28
C TRP A 146 12.63 -9.07 -19.54
N SER A 147 11.62 -9.74 -20.10
CA SER A 147 10.85 -9.27 -21.26
C SER A 147 9.94 -8.07 -20.95
N VAL A 148 9.67 -7.79 -19.67
CA VAL A 148 8.80 -6.70 -19.21
C VAL A 148 9.64 -5.50 -18.78
N ASP A 149 9.32 -4.32 -19.32
CA ASP A 149 9.99 -3.06 -18.98
C ASP A 149 9.66 -2.65 -17.54
N PRO A 150 10.64 -2.61 -16.63
CA PRO A 150 10.38 -2.27 -15.23
C PRO A 150 9.95 -0.80 -15.06
N LYS A 151 10.24 0.11 -16.00
CA LYS A 151 9.74 1.50 -15.93
C LYS A 151 8.22 1.54 -16.04
N LEU A 152 7.67 0.72 -16.93
CA LEU A 152 6.23 0.63 -17.13
C LEU A 152 5.53 -0.03 -15.95
N VAL A 153 6.11 -1.11 -15.40
CA VAL A 153 5.61 -1.75 -14.17
C VAL A 153 5.53 -0.75 -13.02
N ARG A 154 6.56 0.09 -12.82
CA ARG A 154 6.55 1.12 -11.77
C ARG A 154 5.46 2.16 -11.96
N GLN A 155 5.14 2.55 -13.19
CA GLN A 155 4.02 3.45 -13.45
C GLN A 155 2.68 2.80 -13.10
N VAL A 156 2.49 1.53 -13.44
CA VAL A 156 1.27 0.78 -13.04
C VAL A 156 1.17 0.67 -11.51
N ILE A 157 2.28 0.39 -10.82
CA ILE A 157 2.33 0.39 -9.34
C ILE A 157 1.94 1.76 -8.78
N GLN A 158 2.46 2.85 -9.37
CA GLN A 158 2.12 4.21 -8.94
C GLN A 158 0.62 4.48 -9.08
N PHE A 159 0.03 4.20 -10.25
CA PHE A 159 -1.41 4.38 -10.45
C PHE A 159 -2.25 3.52 -9.52
N ARG A 160 -1.85 2.27 -9.28
CA ARG A 160 -2.50 1.39 -8.31
C ARG A 160 -2.46 2.01 -6.91
N ASN A 161 -1.32 2.51 -6.47
CA ASN A 161 -1.21 3.13 -5.14
C ASN A 161 -2.08 4.40 -5.05
N GLU A 162 -2.03 5.27 -6.06
CA GLU A 162 -2.88 6.47 -6.10
C GLU A 162 -4.38 6.11 -6.07
N LEU A 163 -4.78 5.04 -6.74
CA LEU A 163 -6.17 4.56 -6.78
C LEU A 163 -6.62 3.93 -5.45
N MET A 164 -5.83 3.01 -4.91
CA MET A 164 -6.15 2.25 -3.68
C MET A 164 -6.02 3.11 -2.41
N HIS A 165 -5.30 4.22 -2.50
CA HIS A 165 -5.19 5.22 -1.44
C HIS A 165 -5.97 6.51 -1.77
N SER A 166 -6.82 6.51 -2.80
CA SER A 166 -7.71 7.65 -3.09
C SER A 166 -8.77 7.74 -2.01
N CYS A 167 -8.62 8.71 -1.11
CA CYS A 167 -9.52 8.88 0.03
C CYS A 167 -10.93 9.35 -0.32
N GLU A 168 -11.13 9.87 -1.54
CA GLU A 168 -12.42 10.35 -2.04
C GLU A 168 -13.12 9.33 -2.93
N LEU A 169 -12.47 8.21 -3.27
CA LEU A 169 -12.96 7.19 -4.20
C LEU A 169 -13.39 7.80 -5.56
N ARG A 170 -12.66 8.83 -5.95
CA ARG A 170 -12.89 9.63 -7.16
C ARG A 170 -11.57 9.79 -7.91
N VAL A 171 -11.62 9.73 -9.23
CA VAL A 171 -10.48 10.05 -10.10
C VAL A 171 -10.92 10.84 -11.33
N LYS A 172 -10.08 11.80 -11.73
CA LYS A 172 -10.35 12.72 -12.85
C LYS A 172 -10.23 12.02 -14.20
N ASP A 173 -10.91 12.58 -15.21
CA ASP A 173 -10.88 12.07 -16.59
C ASP A 173 -9.47 12.02 -17.18
N ASP A 174 -8.65 13.03 -16.92
CA ASP A 174 -7.26 13.04 -17.40
C ASP A 174 -6.47 11.92 -16.72
N TRP A 175 -6.67 11.70 -15.42
CA TRP A 175 -5.99 10.64 -14.68
C TRP A 175 -6.32 9.26 -15.28
N ILE A 176 -7.60 8.93 -15.47
CA ILE A 176 -8.01 7.63 -16.02
C ILE A 176 -7.49 7.44 -17.46
N ARG A 177 -7.40 8.51 -18.25
CA ARG A 177 -6.83 8.45 -19.60
C ARG A 177 -5.34 8.11 -19.57
N HIS A 178 -4.58 8.65 -18.63
CA HIS A 178 -3.16 8.32 -18.46
C HIS A 178 -2.96 6.90 -17.93
N TYR A 179 -3.77 6.50 -16.94
CA TYR A 179 -3.79 5.14 -16.42
C TYR A 179 -4.06 4.13 -17.53
N TRP A 180 -5.10 4.37 -18.35
CA TRP A 180 -5.45 3.49 -19.46
C TRP A 180 -4.31 3.31 -20.46
N ARG A 181 -3.70 4.40 -20.95
CA ARG A 181 -2.59 4.30 -21.91
C ARG A 181 -1.45 3.46 -21.32
N THR A 182 -1.11 3.71 -20.06
CA THR A 182 -0.05 2.98 -19.34
C THR A 182 -0.38 1.50 -19.22
N LEU A 183 -1.61 1.18 -18.81
CA LEU A 183 -2.09 -0.19 -18.64
C LEU A 183 -2.13 -0.95 -19.97
N LYS A 184 -2.59 -0.30 -21.04
CA LYS A 184 -2.60 -0.85 -22.39
C LYS A 184 -1.19 -1.19 -22.86
N HIS A 185 -0.23 -0.28 -22.71
CA HIS A 185 1.16 -0.56 -23.02
C HIS A 185 1.72 -1.72 -22.18
N PHE A 186 1.33 -1.82 -20.91
CA PHE A 186 1.79 -2.89 -20.03
C PHE A 186 1.29 -4.26 -20.50
N VAL A 187 -0.01 -4.38 -20.77
CA VAL A 187 -0.61 -5.63 -21.25
C VAL A 187 -0.06 -6.03 -22.63
N GLN A 188 0.22 -5.06 -23.50
CA GLN A 188 0.84 -5.32 -24.81
C GLN A 188 2.23 -5.98 -24.69
N GLN A 189 3.02 -5.69 -23.64
CA GLN A 189 4.31 -6.38 -23.42
C GLN A 189 4.16 -7.86 -23.06
N LEU A 190 2.94 -8.29 -22.75
CA LEU A 190 2.60 -9.66 -22.39
C LEU A 190 1.77 -10.35 -23.48
N SER A 191 1.77 -9.83 -24.71
CA SER A 191 0.96 -10.35 -25.84
C SER A 191 1.21 -11.83 -26.15
N ASP A 192 2.42 -12.33 -25.88
CA ASP A 192 2.81 -13.73 -26.11
C ASP A 192 2.21 -14.68 -25.07
N VAL A 193 1.56 -14.15 -24.03
CA VAL A 193 0.89 -14.92 -22.98
C VAL A 193 -0.58 -15.07 -23.37
N PRO A 194 -1.09 -16.30 -23.63
CA PRO A 194 -2.42 -16.49 -24.21
C PRO A 194 -3.56 -15.79 -23.44
N GLN A 195 -3.55 -15.85 -22.11
CA GLN A 195 -4.58 -15.20 -21.28
C GLN A 195 -4.52 -13.67 -21.27
N MET A 196 -3.38 -13.06 -21.65
CA MET A 196 -3.22 -11.61 -21.65
C MET A 196 -3.96 -10.93 -22.80
N ALA A 197 -4.21 -11.65 -23.90
CA ALA A 197 -5.06 -11.15 -24.98
C ALA A 197 -6.49 -10.91 -24.47
N THR A 198 -7.07 -11.89 -23.76
CA THR A 198 -8.40 -11.76 -23.15
C THR A 198 -8.44 -10.65 -22.09
N VAL A 199 -7.41 -10.55 -21.25
CA VAL A 199 -7.28 -9.48 -20.24
C VAL A 199 -7.22 -8.11 -20.90
N GLY A 200 -6.45 -7.96 -21.99
CA GLY A 200 -6.40 -6.73 -22.77
C GLY A 200 -7.76 -6.32 -23.29
N GLN A 201 -8.52 -7.27 -23.87
CA GLN A 201 -9.87 -7.00 -24.37
C GLN A 201 -10.82 -6.59 -23.24
N GLN A 202 -10.81 -7.32 -22.12
CA GLN A 202 -11.67 -7.00 -20.97
C GLN A 202 -11.39 -5.60 -20.38
N ILE A 203 -10.13 -5.17 -20.39
CA ILE A 203 -9.74 -3.82 -19.96
C ILE A 203 -10.24 -2.77 -20.96
N GLU A 204 -10.11 -3.02 -22.27
CA GLU A 204 -10.64 -2.12 -23.29
C GLU A 204 -12.16 -1.98 -23.18
N ASP A 205 -12.87 -3.11 -23.05
CA ASP A 205 -14.32 -3.14 -22.88
C ASP A 205 -14.74 -2.33 -21.64
N MET A 206 -14.13 -2.61 -20.47
CA MET A 206 -14.45 -1.94 -19.20
C MET A 206 -14.33 -0.42 -19.26
N LEU A 207 -13.34 0.10 -19.98
CA LEU A 207 -13.11 1.54 -20.08
C LEU A 207 -14.13 2.23 -20.99
N THR A 208 -14.68 1.50 -21.97
CA THR A 208 -15.68 2.02 -22.91
C THR A 208 -17.12 1.89 -22.42
N VAL A 209 -17.40 1.00 -21.47
CA VAL A 209 -18.74 0.81 -20.88
C VAL A 209 -19.23 2.11 -20.26
N ASP A 210 -20.47 2.51 -20.55
CA ASP A 210 -21.16 3.53 -19.75
C ASP A 210 -21.78 2.85 -18.53
N LEU A 211 -21.43 3.34 -17.34
CA LEU A 211 -21.93 2.81 -16.07
C LEU A 211 -23.11 3.62 -15.53
N SER A 212 -23.47 4.73 -16.17
CA SER A 212 -24.60 5.55 -15.74
C SER A 212 -25.90 4.75 -15.88
N ILE A 213 -26.72 4.76 -14.82
CA ILE A 213 -28.02 4.11 -14.80
C ILE A 213 -29.08 5.20 -15.00
N CYS A 214 -29.80 5.14 -16.12
CA CYS A 214 -30.93 6.03 -16.38
C CYS A 214 -32.12 5.65 -15.49
N VAL A 215 -32.63 6.60 -14.70
CA VAL A 215 -33.88 6.42 -13.96
C VAL A 215 -35.06 6.65 -14.91
N SER A 216 -35.73 5.57 -15.33
CA SER A 216 -36.96 5.69 -16.11
C SER A 216 -38.06 6.30 -15.23
N GLY A 217 -38.35 7.59 -15.43
CA GLY A 217 -39.43 8.28 -14.73
C GLY A 217 -39.37 9.81 -14.72
N VAL A 218 -38.23 10.42 -15.06
CA VAL A 218 -38.06 11.89 -14.97
C VAL A 218 -37.92 12.57 -16.34
N ASP A 219 -37.53 11.84 -17.39
CA ASP A 219 -37.30 12.41 -18.75
C ASP A 219 -38.34 11.99 -19.82
N ARG A 220 -39.49 11.41 -19.43
CA ARG A 220 -40.60 11.24 -20.38
C ARG A 220 -41.35 12.57 -20.52
N VAL A 221 -40.82 13.45 -21.37
CA VAL A 221 -41.63 14.52 -21.97
C VAL A 221 -42.71 13.85 -22.81
N ASP A 222 -43.97 14.21 -22.53
CA ASP A 222 -45.22 13.72 -23.13
C ASP A 222 -45.10 13.36 -24.63
N SER A 223 -44.86 12.10 -24.94
CA SER A 223 -45.00 11.58 -26.30
C SER A 223 -45.60 10.18 -26.28
N ALA A 224 -46.93 10.20 -26.41
CA ALA A 224 -47.87 9.21 -26.91
C ALA A 224 -47.51 7.71 -26.87
N GLY A 225 -48.29 6.97 -26.06
CA GLY A 225 -48.71 5.59 -26.33
C GLY A 225 -48.05 4.48 -25.49
N PRO A 226 -48.79 3.75 -24.63
CA PRO A 226 -48.27 2.56 -23.97
C PRO A 226 -48.18 1.41 -24.99
N LEU A 227 -46.97 1.00 -25.36
CA LEU A 227 -46.73 -0.31 -25.96
C LEU A 227 -46.45 -1.30 -24.81
N GLU A 228 -47.53 -1.90 -24.32
CA GLU A 228 -47.55 -3.00 -23.36
C GLU A 228 -46.81 -4.21 -23.96
N GLY A 229 -45.62 -4.53 -23.45
CA GLY A 229 -44.89 -5.74 -23.82
C GLY A 229 -43.36 -5.70 -23.72
N CYS A 230 -42.74 -4.51 -23.62
CA CYS A 230 -41.27 -4.37 -23.67
C CYS A 230 -40.60 -4.00 -22.32
N GLU A 231 -41.40 -3.65 -21.30
CA GLU A 231 -40.85 -3.15 -20.03
C GLU A 231 -40.23 -4.28 -19.17
N SER A 232 -40.73 -5.51 -19.28
CA SER A 232 -40.24 -6.64 -18.46
C SER A 232 -38.80 -7.06 -18.80
N ASP A 233 -38.45 -7.12 -20.09
CA ASP A 233 -37.10 -7.52 -20.53
C ASP A 233 -36.08 -6.41 -20.29
N PHE A 234 -36.48 -5.15 -20.40
CA PHE A 234 -35.63 -3.99 -20.14
C PHE A 234 -35.27 -3.86 -18.66
N VAL A 235 -36.26 -4.02 -17.77
CA VAL A 235 -36.04 -3.98 -16.31
C VAL A 235 -35.13 -5.12 -15.87
N SER A 236 -35.33 -6.34 -16.37
CA SER A 236 -34.49 -7.50 -16.03
C SER A 236 -33.02 -7.35 -16.47
N GLN A 237 -32.78 -6.77 -17.65
CA GLN A 237 -31.41 -6.48 -18.12
C GLN A 237 -30.73 -5.39 -17.29
N LEU A 238 -31.49 -4.34 -16.92
CA LEU A 238 -30.98 -3.27 -16.08
C LEU A 238 -30.60 -3.78 -14.68
N GLU A 239 -31.45 -4.59 -14.06
CA GLU A 239 -31.17 -5.24 -12.78
C GLU A 239 -29.91 -6.12 -12.86
N THR A 240 -29.80 -6.95 -13.89
CA THR A 240 -28.61 -7.79 -14.12
C THR A 240 -27.33 -6.96 -14.30
N SER A 241 -27.43 -5.79 -14.93
CA SER A 241 -26.29 -4.88 -15.08
C SER A 241 -25.90 -4.22 -13.75
N ALA A 242 -26.88 -3.77 -12.96
CA ALA A 242 -26.65 -3.14 -11.68
C ALA A 242 -26.07 -4.11 -10.64
N GLU A 243 -26.53 -5.35 -10.62
CA GLU A 243 -25.98 -6.41 -9.76
C GLU A 243 -24.50 -6.66 -10.05
N LYS A 244 -24.11 -6.72 -11.34
CA LYS A 244 -22.72 -6.86 -11.75
C LYS A 244 -21.87 -5.68 -11.31
N VAL A 245 -22.35 -4.45 -11.49
CA VAL A 245 -21.61 -3.25 -11.08
C VAL A 245 -21.49 -3.16 -9.56
N SER A 246 -22.54 -3.49 -8.81
CA SER A 246 -22.51 -3.61 -7.34
C SER A 246 -21.50 -4.65 -6.87
N GLN A 247 -21.40 -5.78 -7.58
CA GLN A 247 -20.38 -6.78 -7.32
C GLN A 247 -18.97 -6.23 -7.55
N TRP A 248 -18.72 -5.51 -8.66
CA TRP A 248 -17.41 -4.90 -8.92
C TRP A 248 -17.01 -3.88 -7.86
N GLU A 249 -17.95 -3.04 -7.44
CA GLU A 249 -17.75 -2.07 -6.35
C GLU A 249 -17.34 -2.79 -5.06
N THR A 250 -18.06 -3.86 -4.72
CA THR A 250 -17.77 -4.63 -3.51
C THR A 250 -16.40 -5.30 -3.56
N GLU A 251 -16.07 -5.95 -4.68
CA GLU A 251 -14.76 -6.60 -4.84
C GLU A 251 -13.61 -5.59 -4.67
N LEU A 252 -13.75 -4.39 -5.24
CA LEU A 252 -12.74 -3.34 -5.13
C LEU A 252 -12.63 -2.76 -3.71
N LEU A 253 -13.76 -2.48 -3.06
CA LEU A 253 -13.79 -1.99 -1.67
C LEU A 253 -13.23 -3.04 -0.69
N GLN A 254 -13.50 -4.32 -0.93
CA GLN A 254 -12.92 -5.41 -0.14
C GLN A 254 -11.39 -5.44 -0.28
N GLU A 255 -10.85 -5.30 -1.49
CA GLU A 255 -9.39 -5.25 -1.71
C GLU A 255 -8.74 -4.07 -1.00
N MET A 256 -9.35 -2.88 -1.07
CA MET A 256 -8.87 -1.71 -0.30
C MET A 256 -8.87 -1.96 1.20
N LEU A 257 -9.97 -2.52 1.72
CA LEU A 257 -10.10 -2.78 3.13
C LEU A 257 -9.08 -3.80 3.64
N GLN A 258 -8.88 -4.90 2.89
CA GLN A 258 -7.88 -5.92 3.25
C GLN A 258 -6.47 -5.32 3.28
N GLU A 259 -6.14 -4.40 2.36
CA GLU A 259 -4.87 -3.69 2.38
C GLU A 259 -4.66 -2.89 3.68
N TYR A 260 -5.70 -2.19 4.18
CA TYR A 260 -5.60 -1.47 5.45
C TYR A 260 -5.54 -2.40 6.67
N LEU A 261 -6.29 -3.51 6.66
CA LEU A 261 -6.34 -4.46 7.79
C LEU A 261 -5.08 -5.33 7.89
N HIS A 262 -4.48 -5.74 6.77
CA HIS A 262 -3.25 -6.53 6.77
C HIS A 262 -2.05 -5.78 7.37
N VAL A 263 -2.00 -4.46 7.23
CA VAL A 263 -0.98 -3.61 7.86
C VAL A 263 -1.15 -3.52 9.38
N ALA A 264 -2.39 -3.67 9.88
CA ALA A 264 -2.71 -3.58 11.32
C ALA A 264 -2.24 -4.80 12.14
N ALA A 265 -2.16 -5.97 11.51
CA ALA A 265 -1.97 -7.25 12.20
C ALA A 265 -0.50 -7.68 12.37
N GLU A 266 0.47 -6.92 11.86
CA GLU A 266 1.90 -7.24 11.99
C GLU A 266 2.56 -6.45 13.14
N GLU A 267 2.68 -7.10 14.30
CA GLU A 267 3.24 -6.58 15.56
C GLU A 267 4.74 -6.16 15.56
N ASP A 268 5.42 -6.08 14.40
CA ASP A 268 6.87 -5.82 14.37
C ASP A 268 7.17 -4.36 14.00
N GLY A 269 7.06 -3.50 15.03
CA GLY A 269 7.95 -2.41 15.46
C GLY A 269 8.46 -1.30 14.51
N ASP A 270 8.30 -1.42 13.19
CA ASP A 270 8.85 -0.45 12.21
C ASP A 270 7.90 -0.24 11.02
N ALA A 271 6.60 -0.54 11.21
CA ALA A 271 5.60 -0.17 10.23
C ALA A 271 5.53 1.36 10.20
N LYS A 272 5.87 1.96 9.05
CA LYS A 272 5.35 3.29 8.69
C LYS A 272 3.88 3.25 9.04
N ALA A 273 3.51 4.14 9.97
CA ALA A 273 2.17 4.22 10.51
C ALA A 273 1.17 4.04 9.38
N GLN A 274 0.14 3.22 9.64
CA GLN A 274 -1.12 3.34 8.92
C GLN A 274 -1.41 4.81 8.68
N ASP A 275 -2.06 5.14 7.57
CA ASP A 275 -2.82 6.39 7.56
C ASP A 275 -4.17 6.06 8.21
N PRO A 276 -4.33 6.16 9.56
CA PRO A 276 -5.59 5.86 10.22
C PRO A 276 -6.71 6.74 9.68
N GLU A 277 -6.38 7.89 9.05
CA GLU A 277 -7.37 8.71 8.38
C GLU A 277 -7.94 8.02 7.14
N GLN A 278 -7.15 7.28 6.37
CA GLN A 278 -7.65 6.56 5.19
C GLN A 278 -8.62 5.45 5.58
N LEU A 279 -8.28 4.62 6.57
CA LEU A 279 -9.18 3.57 7.07
C LEU A 279 -10.48 4.19 7.61
N LYS A 280 -10.38 5.28 8.38
CA LYS A 280 -11.54 5.99 8.92
C LYS A 280 -12.42 6.61 7.85
N ARG A 281 -11.83 7.17 6.79
CA ARG A 281 -12.58 7.71 5.64
C ARG A 281 -13.31 6.61 4.88
N LEU A 282 -12.66 5.46 4.65
CA LEU A 282 -13.30 4.29 4.04
C LEU A 282 -14.45 3.78 4.91
N GLN A 283 -14.24 3.63 6.21
CA GLN A 283 -15.29 3.25 7.16
C GLN A 283 -16.47 4.24 7.14
N SER A 284 -16.19 5.55 7.10
CA SER A 284 -17.23 6.59 7.01
C SER A 284 -18.02 6.49 5.71
N PHE A 285 -17.35 6.24 4.59
CA PHE A 285 -17.98 6.03 3.29
C PHE A 285 -18.90 4.80 3.30
N LEU A 286 -18.42 3.67 3.82
CA LEU A 286 -19.22 2.45 3.95
C LEU A 286 -20.43 2.66 4.88
N GLN A 287 -20.28 3.42 5.97
CA GLN A 287 -21.39 3.71 6.89
C GLN A 287 -22.44 4.65 6.28
N ALA A 288 -22.03 5.59 5.43
CA ALA A 288 -22.92 6.56 4.79
C ALA A 288 -23.84 5.95 3.73
N ASN A 289 -23.44 4.81 3.13
CA ASN A 289 -24.21 4.10 2.11
C ASN A 289 -24.87 2.86 2.75
N LYS A 290 -26.21 2.81 2.82
CA LYS A 290 -26.92 1.72 3.50
C LYS A 290 -26.64 0.36 2.87
N ASP A 291 -26.62 0.27 1.55
CA ASP A 291 -26.34 -0.95 0.80
C ASP A 291 -24.95 -1.53 1.13
N LEU A 292 -23.92 -0.67 1.15
CA LEU A 292 -22.57 -1.06 1.52
C LEU A 292 -22.43 -1.36 3.02
N ARG A 293 -23.08 -0.58 3.89
CA ARG A 293 -23.06 -0.82 5.35
C ARG A 293 -23.59 -2.20 5.72
N GLU A 294 -24.67 -2.63 5.07
CA GLU A 294 -25.24 -3.96 5.27
C GLU A 294 -24.26 -5.05 4.76
N ARG A 295 -23.69 -4.84 3.58
CA ARG A 295 -22.77 -5.78 2.93
C ARG A 295 -21.43 -5.97 3.64
N PHE A 296 -20.86 -4.90 4.20
CA PHE A 296 -19.58 -4.89 4.93
C PHE A 296 -19.78 -4.89 6.47
N SER A 297 -20.92 -5.36 6.95
CA SER A 297 -21.29 -5.25 8.37
C SER A 297 -20.32 -5.96 9.32
N THR A 298 -19.76 -7.11 8.91
CA THR A 298 -18.80 -7.88 9.70
C THR A 298 -17.44 -7.16 9.77
N GLU A 299 -16.99 -6.64 8.64
CA GLU A 299 -15.77 -5.85 8.52
C GLU A 299 -15.84 -4.55 9.33
N LEU A 300 -16.96 -3.83 9.25
CA LEU A 300 -17.20 -2.63 10.04
C LEU A 300 -17.20 -2.92 11.54
N GLN A 301 -17.77 -4.05 11.98
CA GLN A 301 -17.70 -4.49 13.37
C GLN A 301 -16.26 -4.80 13.80
N ALA A 302 -15.46 -5.40 12.93
CA ALA A 302 -14.05 -5.67 13.20
C ALA A 302 -13.24 -4.37 13.35
N ILE A 303 -13.42 -3.40 12.46
CA ILE A 303 -12.79 -2.07 12.54
C ILE A 303 -13.18 -1.38 13.86
N ASN A 304 -14.47 -1.31 14.18
CA ASN A 304 -14.93 -0.70 15.43
C ASN A 304 -14.33 -1.40 16.66
N SER A 305 -14.16 -2.72 16.62
CA SER A 305 -13.54 -3.48 17.70
C SER A 305 -12.05 -3.19 17.87
N LEU A 306 -11.33 -2.91 16.77
CA LEU A 306 -9.94 -2.45 16.81
C LEU A 306 -9.85 -1.05 17.42
N GLU A 307 -10.71 -0.11 17.01
CA GLU A 307 -10.77 1.25 17.58
C GLU A 307 -11.10 1.24 19.09
N VAL A 308 -11.99 0.35 19.52
CA VAL A 308 -12.35 0.18 20.94
C VAL A 308 -11.22 -0.46 21.73
N LYS A 309 -10.49 -1.43 21.17
CA LYS A 309 -9.28 -1.99 21.81
C LYS A 309 -8.19 -0.93 21.96
N GLU A 310 -7.95 -0.12 20.94
CA GLU A 310 -7.00 1.00 21.04
C GLU A 310 -7.39 2.02 22.11
N ARG A 311 -8.70 2.27 22.30
CA ARG A 311 -9.21 3.17 23.36
C ARG A 311 -9.25 2.52 24.76
N GLY A 312 -9.54 1.22 24.86
CA GLY A 312 -9.66 0.48 26.13
C GLY A 312 -8.32 0.02 26.70
N ASP A 313 -7.33 -0.25 25.85
CA ASP A 313 -5.94 -0.53 26.27
C ASP A 313 -5.20 0.75 26.71
N GLY A 314 -5.87 1.91 26.62
CA GLY A 314 -5.45 3.19 27.19
C GLY A 314 -5.77 3.36 28.69
N SER A 315 -6.62 2.51 29.28
CA SER A 315 -7.01 2.65 30.71
C SER A 315 -6.21 1.79 31.70
N ASP A 316 -5.33 0.88 31.26
CA ASP A 316 -4.51 0.05 32.17
C ASP A 316 -3.02 -0.09 31.75
N LYS A 317 -2.53 0.83 30.90
CA LYS A 317 -1.09 1.02 30.71
C LYS A 317 -0.63 2.25 31.45
N ARG A 318 -0.17 2.01 32.68
CA ARG A 318 0.76 2.87 33.42
C ARG A 318 1.74 3.53 32.43
N SER A 319 1.58 4.84 32.29
CA SER A 319 2.35 5.79 31.49
C SER A 319 3.68 5.27 30.93
N ARG A 320 3.63 4.81 29.67
CA ARG A 320 4.76 4.93 28.74
C ARG A 320 4.24 5.57 27.46
N HIS A 321 3.77 6.81 27.58
CA HIS A 321 3.72 7.71 26.45
C HIS A 321 5.16 7.98 26.02
N THR A 322 5.61 7.29 24.97
CA THR A 322 6.71 7.77 24.15
C THR A 322 6.15 8.95 23.37
N LEU A 323 6.18 10.12 24.00
CA LEU A 323 6.01 11.39 23.30
C LEU A 323 7.02 11.41 22.15
N LEU A 324 6.51 11.60 20.94
CA LEU A 324 7.28 11.92 19.74
C LEU A 324 8.44 12.86 20.10
N ASP A 325 9.67 12.40 19.85
CA ASP A 325 10.89 13.19 19.98
C ASP A 325 10.78 14.44 19.06
N LEU A 326 10.31 15.57 19.58
CA LEU A 326 10.39 16.84 18.86
C LEU A 326 11.86 17.27 18.83
N LEU A 327 12.50 17.23 17.66
CA LEU A 327 13.90 17.63 17.50
C LEU A 327 14.01 19.16 17.31
N PRO A 328 14.47 19.95 18.29
CA PRO A 328 14.94 21.30 18.00
C PRO A 328 16.17 21.24 17.08
N CYS A 329 16.08 21.95 15.94
CA CYS A 329 17.15 22.12 14.97
C CYS A 329 17.75 23.52 15.14
N ILE A 330 19.04 23.62 15.41
CA ILE A 330 19.76 24.90 15.55
C ILE A 330 20.69 25.07 14.36
N TRP A 331 20.56 26.18 13.65
CA TRP A 331 21.47 26.53 12.57
C TRP A 331 22.73 27.19 13.16
N LYS A 332 23.88 26.55 12.98
CA LYS A 332 25.20 27.11 13.24
C LYS A 332 26.03 26.95 11.98
N ALA A 333 25.95 27.93 11.08
CA ALA A 333 26.57 27.86 9.76
C ALA A 333 28.04 27.37 9.84
N PRO A 334 28.45 26.35 9.06
CA PRO A 334 27.70 25.72 7.96
C PRO A 334 26.87 24.47 8.34
N HIS A 335 26.58 24.22 9.63
CA HIS A 335 25.94 22.98 10.11
C HIS A 335 24.55 23.21 10.72
N VAL A 336 23.67 22.22 10.57
CA VAL A 336 22.42 22.10 11.33
C VAL A 336 22.65 21.11 12.46
N LEU A 337 22.47 21.54 13.70
CA LEU A 337 22.59 20.69 14.88
C LEU A 337 21.19 20.25 15.33
N THR A 338 20.98 18.94 15.42
CA THR A 338 19.73 18.32 15.89
C THR A 338 19.91 17.82 17.31
N TYR A 339 19.06 18.27 18.23
CA TYR A 339 19.08 17.79 19.61
C TYR A 339 17.84 16.95 19.90
N ARG A 340 18.01 15.84 20.63
CA ARG A 340 16.90 15.01 21.07
C ARG A 340 16.25 15.58 22.32
N LEU A 341 15.00 16.01 22.19
CA LEU A 341 14.16 16.44 23.29
C LEU A 341 13.47 15.23 23.91
N GLN A 342 13.53 15.12 25.23
CA GLN A 342 12.88 14.06 25.99
C GLN A 342 12.01 14.66 27.10
N HIS A 343 10.97 13.91 27.48
CA HIS A 343 10.09 14.24 28.58
C HIS A 343 10.15 13.14 29.65
N SER A 344 10.19 13.54 30.92
CA SER A 344 10.14 12.65 32.09
C SER A 344 9.12 13.16 33.09
N ASP A 345 8.83 12.38 34.14
CA ASP A 345 7.95 12.78 35.25
C ASP A 345 8.39 14.09 35.94
N SER A 346 9.67 14.43 35.81
CA SER A 346 10.29 15.65 36.35
C SER A 346 10.41 16.80 35.33
N GLY A 347 9.83 16.66 34.12
CA GLY A 347 9.84 17.67 33.07
C GLY A 347 10.66 17.33 31.82
N TRP A 348 10.76 18.31 30.93
CA TRP A 348 11.44 18.31 29.62
C TRP A 348 12.95 18.53 29.74
N TYR A 349 13.75 17.85 28.92
CA TYR A 349 15.22 18.01 28.86
C TYR A 349 15.79 17.58 27.49
N LEU A 350 17.05 17.93 27.21
CA LEU A 350 17.78 17.53 25.99
C LEU A 350 18.76 16.39 26.30
N GLN A 351 18.73 15.31 25.52
CA GLN A 351 19.43 14.04 25.82
C GLN A 351 20.96 14.12 25.65
N ASP A 352 21.49 14.94 24.73
CA ASP A 352 22.89 14.86 24.29
C ASP A 352 23.84 15.91 24.92
N LEU A 353 23.37 16.64 25.94
CA LEU A 353 24.22 17.55 26.70
C LEU A 353 24.94 16.77 27.79
N ARG A 354 26.16 16.31 27.48
CA ARG A 354 27.03 15.56 28.39
C ARG A 354 27.10 16.26 29.76
N ASN A 355 26.42 15.68 30.74
CA ASN A 355 26.50 15.89 32.19
C ASN A 355 25.81 17.11 32.85
N ARG A 356 24.74 17.68 32.29
CA ARG A 356 23.76 18.42 33.11
C ARG A 356 22.33 18.19 32.63
N GLN A 357 21.57 17.38 33.37
CA GLN A 357 20.12 17.24 33.17
C GLN A 357 19.41 18.42 33.84
N GLU A 358 19.41 19.58 33.20
CA GLU A 358 18.46 20.63 33.57
C GLU A 358 17.10 20.24 33.00
N LYS A 359 16.12 20.10 33.91
CA LYS A 359 14.76 19.66 33.59
C LYS A 359 13.81 20.82 33.79
N PHE A 360 12.88 20.97 32.85
CA PHE A 360 11.99 22.11 32.78
C PHE A 360 10.54 21.63 32.84
N GLY A 361 9.72 22.28 33.67
CA GLY A 361 8.32 21.87 33.83
C GLY A 361 7.49 21.98 32.55
N THR A 362 7.91 22.82 31.60
CA THR A 362 7.26 23.01 30.30
C THR A 362 8.28 23.10 29.17
N LEU A 363 7.85 22.87 27.93
CA LEU A 363 8.71 23.04 26.76
C LEU A 363 9.09 24.51 26.55
N GLU A 364 8.17 25.43 26.84
CA GLU A 364 8.38 26.87 26.72
C GLU A 364 9.47 27.35 27.68
N SER A 365 9.50 26.82 28.91
CA SER A 365 10.54 27.17 29.89
C SER A 365 11.92 26.62 29.51
N LEU A 366 11.97 25.46 28.85
CA LEU A 366 13.21 24.94 28.25
C LEU A 366 13.71 25.86 27.12
N ILE A 367 12.83 26.22 26.19
CA ILE A 367 13.19 27.08 25.04
C ILE A 367 13.65 28.45 25.53
N ASP A 368 12.93 29.07 26.47
CA ASP A 368 13.29 30.38 27.01
C ASP A 368 14.60 30.33 27.80
N HIS A 369 14.89 29.24 28.50
CA HIS A 369 16.17 29.04 29.16
C HIS A 369 17.33 29.07 28.14
N TYR A 370 17.26 28.26 27.08
CA TYR A 370 18.32 28.20 26.06
C TYR A 370 18.36 29.41 25.12
N ARG A 371 17.31 30.23 25.10
CA ARG A 371 17.28 31.53 24.42
C ARG A 371 17.99 32.62 25.23
N ARG A 372 17.90 32.58 26.56
CA ARG A 372 18.42 33.63 27.46
C ARG A 372 19.71 33.26 28.18
N ALA A 373 20.19 32.02 28.04
CA ALA A 373 21.42 31.55 28.68
C ALA A 373 22.62 32.42 28.25
N PRO A 374 23.30 33.13 29.17
CA PRO A 374 24.45 34.00 28.84
C PRO A 374 25.67 33.20 28.36
N SER A 375 25.75 31.91 28.72
CA SER A 375 26.75 30.97 28.24
C SER A 375 26.05 29.62 27.96
N PRO A 376 25.70 29.30 26.70
CA PRO A 376 25.11 28.01 26.40
C PRO A 376 26.11 26.88 26.73
N PRO A 377 25.63 25.68 27.10
CA PRO A 377 26.50 24.55 27.39
C PRO A 377 27.39 24.20 26.18
N VAL A 378 28.58 23.67 26.46
CA VAL A 378 29.63 23.38 25.46
C VAL A 378 29.03 22.58 24.29
N GLY A 379 29.08 23.16 23.09
CA GLY A 379 28.55 22.54 21.87
C GLY A 379 27.12 22.94 21.48
N MET A 380 26.47 23.82 22.25
CA MET A 380 25.16 24.37 21.93
C MET A 380 25.25 25.85 21.51
N ALA A 381 24.57 26.22 20.43
CA ALA A 381 24.37 27.62 20.07
C ALA A 381 23.08 28.14 20.71
N PRO A 382 22.99 29.44 21.06
CA PRO A 382 21.76 30.00 21.62
C PRO A 382 20.61 29.88 20.63
N LEU A 383 19.39 29.70 21.15
CA LEU A 383 18.17 29.67 20.34
C LEU A 383 17.75 31.10 19.96
N THR A 384 18.45 31.70 18.99
CA THR A 384 18.08 32.99 18.42
C THR A 384 17.19 32.79 17.20
N ASP A 385 16.05 33.49 17.17
CA ASP A 385 15.13 33.60 16.02
C ASP A 385 14.33 32.33 15.65
N PRO A 386 13.08 32.17 16.11
CA PRO A 386 12.24 31.04 15.72
C PRO A 386 11.91 31.13 14.22
N LEU A 387 12.11 30.04 13.49
CA LEU A 387 11.66 29.95 12.09
C LEU A 387 10.13 29.99 12.03
N ASP A 388 9.59 30.97 11.31
CA ASP A 388 8.18 31.06 11.00
C ASP A 388 7.81 30.01 9.93
N LYS A 389 6.81 29.17 10.22
CA LYS A 389 6.31 28.15 9.28
C LYS A 389 5.85 28.74 7.95
N THR A 390 5.42 30.00 7.92
CA THR A 390 5.00 30.67 6.68
C THR A 390 6.17 30.98 5.74
N GLN A 391 7.40 30.95 6.24
CA GLN A 391 8.62 31.22 5.48
C GLN A 391 9.36 29.95 5.05
N ILE A 392 8.82 28.76 5.37
CA ILE A 392 9.41 27.46 4.99
C ILE A 392 8.72 26.98 3.71
N PRO A 393 9.42 26.92 2.57
CA PRO A 393 8.85 26.36 1.34
C PRO A 393 8.47 24.89 1.53
N ASN A 394 7.30 24.47 1.02
CA ASN A 394 6.76 23.11 1.21
C ASN A 394 7.71 21.96 0.80
N TYR A 395 8.71 22.22 -0.04
CA TYR A 395 9.72 21.24 -0.43
C TYR A 395 10.75 20.92 0.66
N PHE A 396 10.91 21.76 1.70
CA PHE A 396 11.79 21.47 2.84
C PHE A 396 11.14 20.55 3.89
N LEU A 397 9.83 20.38 3.87
CA LEU A 397 9.08 19.50 4.78
C LEU A 397 9.05 18.04 4.30
N GLN A 398 9.50 17.78 3.07
CA GLN A 398 9.73 16.44 2.55
C GLN A 398 11.23 16.12 2.70
N GLY A 399 11.57 15.28 3.69
CA GLY A 399 12.95 14.87 3.94
C GLY A 399 13.60 14.27 2.70
N THR A 400 14.48 15.04 2.06
CA THR A 400 15.31 14.60 0.95
C THR A 400 16.45 13.75 1.49
N ASN A 401 16.33 12.42 1.41
CA ASN A 401 17.50 11.54 1.39
C ASN A 401 18.14 11.60 0.00
N GLN A 402 18.96 12.63 -0.22
CA GLN A 402 19.99 12.62 -1.25
C GLN A 402 21.35 12.66 -0.55
N SER A 403 21.93 11.50 -0.31
CA SER A 403 23.37 11.39 -0.07
C SER A 403 24.08 11.38 -1.43
N HIS A 404 24.70 12.50 -1.74
CA HIS A 404 25.76 12.57 -2.74
C HIS A 404 27.07 12.03 -2.14
N ILE A 405 27.74 11.19 -2.95
CA ILE A 405 29.10 10.61 -2.84
C ILE A 405 29.24 9.39 -1.94
#